data_AF-A0A6B3F1P5-F1
#
_entry.id   AF-A0A6B3F1P5-F1
#
_cell.length_a   1.000
_cell.length_b   1.000
_cell.length_c   1.000
_cell.angle_alpha   90.00
_cell.angle_beta   90.00
_cell.angle_gamma   90.00
#
_symmetry.space_group_name_H-M   'P 1'
#
loop_
_entity.id
_entity.type
_entity.pdbx_description
1 polymer ?
#
loop_
_entity_poly.entity_id
_entity_poly.type
_entity_poly.pdbx_seq_one_letter_code
_entity_poly.pdbx_strand_id
1 'polypeptide(L)' 'ESEGFDRTDLKLPGRQDDLVRAVAAANPRTVVVVNAGSPVEMPWRDDVAAVLLSWFPGQEGGAALADV' A
#
# COMPACT_ATOMS: atom_id res chain seq x y z
N GLU A 1 -6.01 5.67 -10.10
CA GLU A 1 -6.63 6.99 -9.93
C GLU A 1 -6.13 7.85 -11.06
N SER A 2 -7.04 8.39 -11.86
CA SER A 2 -6.70 9.17 -13.06
C SER A 2 -7.84 10.13 -13.35
N GLU A 3 -7.53 11.21 -14.05
CA GLU A 3 -8.54 12.07 -14.65
C GLU A 3 -9.38 11.29 -15.68
N GLY A 4 -10.66 11.66 -15.82
CA GLY A 4 -11.56 11.17 -16.88
C GLY A 4 -12.45 10.00 -16.48
N PHE A 5 -12.26 9.40 -15.31
CA PHE A 5 -13.11 8.33 -14.78
C PHE A 5 -12.91 8.12 -13.28
N ASP A 6 -13.92 7.55 -12.63
CA ASP A 6 -13.86 7.13 -11.23
C ASP A 6 -13.36 5.68 -11.09
N ARG A 7 -12.88 5.33 -9.89
CA ARG A 7 -12.63 3.93 -9.55
C ARG A 7 -13.96 3.19 -9.41
N THR A 8 -13.99 1.93 -9.84
CA THR A 8 -15.17 1.06 -9.69
C THR A 8 -15.30 0.44 -8.29
N ASP A 9 -14.19 0.37 -7.56
CA ASP A 9 -14.10 -0.10 -6.18
C ASP A 9 -12.86 0.51 -5.48
N LEU A 10 -12.65 0.16 -4.22
CA LEU A 10 -11.53 0.65 -3.41
C LEU A 10 -10.40 -0.39 -3.26
N LYS A 11 -10.44 -1.50 -3.99
CA LYS A 11 -9.46 -2.58 -3.82
C LYS A 11 -8.11 -2.19 -4.38
N LEU A 12 -7.05 -2.79 -3.85
CA LEU A 12 -5.75 -2.75 -4.50
C LEU A 12 -5.80 -3.54 -5.83
N PRO A 13 -5.25 -3.00 -6.93
CA PRO A 13 -5.37 -3.63 -8.22
C PRO A 13 -4.56 -4.93 -8.31
N GLY A 14 -5.07 -5.89 -9.08
CA GLY A 14 -4.42 -7.16 -9.33
C GLY A 14 -4.39 -8.07 -8.10
N ARG A 15 -3.22 -8.61 -7.77
CA ARG A 15 -3.04 -9.60 -6.69
C ARG A 15 -2.24 -9.05 -5.51
N GLN A 16 -2.30 -7.74 -5.29
CA GLN A 16 -1.52 -7.09 -4.24
C GLN A 16 -1.93 -7.55 -2.85
N ASP A 17 -3.23 -7.76 -2.59
CA ASP A 17 -3.68 -8.31 -1.31
C ASP A 17 -3.15 -9.73 -1.05
N ASP A 18 -3.12 -10.59 -2.09
CA ASP A 18 -2.55 -11.94 -1.98
C ASP A 18 -1.05 -11.89 -1.68
N LEU A 19 -0.34 -10.98 -2.35
CA LEU A 19 1.10 -10.77 -2.16
C LEU A 19 1.39 -10.36 -0.71
N VAL A 20 0.66 -9.36 -0.19
CA VAL A 20 0.88 -8.90 1.18
C VAL A 20 0.61 -10.02 2.18
N ARG A 21 -0.49 -10.77 2.03
CA ARG A 21 -0.79 -11.92 2.92
C ARG A 21 0.31 -12.98 2.87
N ALA A 22 0.82 -13.33 1.68
CA ALA A 22 1.87 -14.33 1.54
C ALA A 22 3.17 -13.88 2.21
N VAL A 23 3.55 -12.61 2.07
CA VAL A 23 4.75 -12.05 2.70
C VAL A 23 4.58 -11.95 4.21
N ALA A 24 3.43 -11.48 4.69
CA ALA A 24 3.12 -11.39 6.12
C ALA A 24 3.10 -12.76 6.81
N ALA A 25 2.55 -13.79 6.15
CA ALA A 25 2.58 -15.17 6.64
C ALA A 25 4.01 -15.73 6.74
N ALA A 26 4.90 -15.34 5.81
CA ALA A 26 6.29 -15.75 5.84
C ALA A 26 7.13 -14.96 6.87
N ASN A 27 6.74 -13.72 7.20
CA ASN A 27 7.46 -12.85 8.13
C ASN A 27 6.50 -11.93 8.91
N PRO A 28 6.31 -12.16 10.22
CA PRO A 28 5.43 -11.33 11.05
C PRO A 28 5.95 -9.91 11.29
N ARG A 29 7.20 -9.60 10.89
CA ARG A 29 7.80 -8.25 10.99
C ARG A 29 7.77 -7.50 9.65
N THR A 30 6.74 -7.73 8.84
CA THR A 30 6.55 -7.05 7.57
C THR A 30 5.99 -5.64 7.77
N VAL A 31 6.60 -4.64 7.14
CA VAL A 31 6.07 -3.27 7.01
C VAL A 31 5.59 -3.09 5.57
N VAL A 32 4.37 -2.57 5.39
CA VAL A 32 3.83 -2.27 4.05
C VAL A 32 3.77 -0.77 3.82
N VAL A 33 4.38 -0.31 2.73
CA VAL A 33 4.32 1.08 2.27
C VAL A 33 3.29 1.18 1.15
N VAL A 34 2.24 1.98 1.35
CA VAL A 34 1.11 2.12 0.43
C VAL A 34 1.24 3.42 -0.35
N ASN A 35 1.41 3.30 -1.67
CA ASN A 35 1.36 4.42 -2.60
C ASN A 35 -0.01 4.47 -3.29
N ALA A 36 -0.93 5.27 -2.76
CA ALA A 36 -2.26 5.50 -3.33
C ALA A 36 -2.68 6.97 -3.11
N GLY A 37 -3.33 7.61 -4.07
CA GLY A 37 -3.75 9.01 -3.95
C GLY A 37 -5.08 9.22 -3.22
N SER A 38 -5.77 8.13 -2.89
CA SER A 38 -7.09 8.11 -2.24
C SER A 38 -7.24 6.84 -1.38
N PRO A 39 -8.24 6.72 -0.48
CA PRO A 39 -8.41 5.54 0.35
C PRO A 39 -8.50 4.23 -0.46
N VAL A 40 -7.91 3.16 0.07
CA VAL A 40 -7.98 1.79 -0.46
C VAL A 40 -8.31 0.80 0.66
N GLU A 41 -8.95 -0.30 0.30
CA GLU A 41 -9.17 -1.43 1.19
C GLU A 41 -7.84 -2.11 1.54
N MET A 42 -7.66 -2.47 2.81
CA MET A 42 -6.49 -3.20 3.31
C MET A 42 -6.96 -4.36 4.19
N PRO A 43 -7.57 -5.41 3.62
CA PRO A 43 -8.12 -6.53 4.39
C PRO A 43 -7.05 -7.33 5.17
N TRP A 44 -5.77 -7.14 4.85
CA TRP A 44 -4.60 -7.71 5.51
C TRP A 44 -3.97 -6.78 6.56
N ARG A 45 -4.60 -5.63 6.89
CA ARG A 45 -4.04 -4.61 7.77
C ARG A 45 -3.56 -5.16 9.11
N ASP A 46 -4.27 -6.14 9.67
CA ASP A 46 -3.96 -6.74 10.96
C ASP A 46 -2.93 -7.88 10.87
N ASP A 47 -2.55 -8.31 9.65
CA ASP A 47 -1.56 -9.36 9.43
C ASP A 47 -0.11 -8.82 9.41
N VAL A 48 0.06 -7.49 9.29
CA VAL A 48 1.37 -6.83 9.13
C VAL A 48 1.75 -6.04 10.39
N ALA A 49 3.05 -5.89 10.62
CA ALA A 49 3.56 -5.18 11.79
C ALA A 49 3.30 -3.67 11.72
N ALA A 50 3.35 -3.08 10.52
CA ALA A 50 3.07 -1.67 10.33
C ALA A 50 2.61 -1.37 8.89
N VAL A 51 1.90 -0.25 8.75
CA VAL A 51 1.50 0.33 7.46
C VAL A 51 1.90 1.80 7.44
N LEU A 52 2.57 2.21 6.36
CA LEU A 52 2.90 3.62 6.07
C LEU A 52 2.19 4.03 4.78
N LEU A 53 1.44 5.13 4.82
CA LEU A 53 0.80 5.72 3.63
C LEU A 53 1.68 6.85 3.10
N SER A 54 2.19 6.71 1.89
CA SER A 54 3.15 7.64 1.26
C SER A 54 2.59 8.37 0.04
N TRP A 55 1.32 8.13 -0.31
CA TRP A 55 0.64 8.78 -1.44
C TRP A 55 1.35 8.54 -2.79
N PHE A 56 1.43 9.55 -3.65
CA PHE A 56 2.37 9.57 -4.77
C PHE A 56 3.49 10.54 -4.41
N PRO A 57 4.60 10.06 -3.82
CA PRO A 57 5.54 10.91 -3.07
C PRO A 57 6.49 11.76 -3.94
N GLY A 58 6.27 11.80 -5.26
CA GLY A 58 7.07 12.61 -6.18
C GLY A 58 8.52 12.15 -6.31
N GLN A 59 9.36 13.03 -6.85
CA GLN A 59 10.75 12.73 -7.20
C GLN A 59 11.65 12.39 -6.00
N GLU A 60 11.43 13.02 -4.84
CA GLU A 60 12.21 12.79 -3.62
C GLU A 60 11.62 11.66 -2.74
N GLY A 61 10.59 10.97 -3.23
CA GLY A 61 9.84 10.01 -2.42
C GLY A 61 10.67 8.87 -1.85
N GLY A 62 11.73 8.45 -2.55
CA GLY A 62 12.64 7.42 -2.03
C GLY A 62 13.47 7.90 -0.84
N ALA A 63 13.98 9.13 -0.90
CA ALA A 63 14.73 9.73 0.21
C ALA A 63 13.81 10.02 1.40
N ALA A 64 12.66 10.65 1.14
CA ALA A 64 11.67 10.94 2.17
C ALA A 64 11.14 9.67 2.87
N LEU A 65 10.99 8.56 2.13
CA LEU A 65 10.61 7.27 2.71
C LEU A 65 11.70 6.70 3.61
N ALA A 66 12.98 6.86 3.25
CA ALA A 66 14.09 6.35 4.04
C ALA A 66 14.31 7.14 5.35
N ASP A 67 13.90 8.41 5.38
CA ASP A 67 14.02 9.29 6.54
C ASP A 67 12.97 9.01 7.65
N VAL A 68 11.90 8.28 7.33
CA VAL A 68 10.77 7.95 8.23
C VAL A 68 10.89 6.52 8.75
#